data_AF-A0A354TU18-F1
#
_entry.id   AF-A0A354TU18-F1
#
_cell.length_a   1.000
_cell.length_b   1.000
_cell.length_c   1.000
_cell.angle_alpha   90.00
_cell.angle_beta   90.00
_cell.angle_gamma   90.00
#
_symmetry.space_group_name_H-M   'P 1'
#
loop_
_entity.id
_entity.type
_entity.pdbx_description
1 polymer ?
#
loop_
_entity_poly.entity_id
_entity_poly.type
_entity_poly.pdbx_seq_one_letter_code
_entity_poly.pdbx_strand_id
1 'polypeptide(L)'
;EIAEVAQDQLATHVNIDACEVILVDRADLEVAPSIRVQSLDSLKQDFEDVFRFKRTHCGALDEEQIAQLFKSSGKSIRSTALCPVINNSEVLAMLALGNKTENYFNINLDTLFLDFIGHVVGAVLDKQLLLEKAP
;
A
#
# COMPACT_ATOMS: atom_id res chain seq x y z
N GLU A 1 8.07 1.25 12.42
CA GLU A 1 7.07 2.02 13.19
C GLU A 1 5.95 2.65 12.35
N ILE A 2 6.16 3.72 11.56
CA ILE A 2 5.03 4.40 10.85
C ILE A 2 4.24 3.46 9.92
N ALA A 3 4.94 2.63 9.15
CA ALA A 3 4.30 1.64 8.27
C ALA A 3 3.50 0.59 9.06
N GLU A 4 4.03 0.09 10.18
CA GLU A 4 3.32 -0.84 11.07
C GLU A 4 2.07 -0.20 11.68
N VAL A 5 2.20 1.01 12.21
CA VAL A 5 1.06 1.73 12.80
C VAL A 5 -0.03 1.97 11.76
N ALA A 6 0.34 2.39 10.55
CA ALA A 6 -0.62 2.55 9.46
C ALA A 6 -1.32 1.23 9.11
N GLN A 7 -0.56 0.13 9.02
CA GLN A 7 -1.10 -1.20 8.76
C GLN A 7 -2.07 -1.63 9.85
N ASP A 8 -1.66 -1.53 11.12
CA ASP A 8 -2.44 -1.99 12.27
C ASP A 8 -3.74 -1.22 12.39
N GLN A 9 -3.70 0.11 12.24
CA GLN A 9 -4.90 0.94 12.30
C GLN A 9 -5.88 0.60 11.17
N LEU A 10 -5.40 0.46 9.94
CA LEU A 10 -6.25 0.11 8.79
C LEU A 10 -6.81 -1.31 8.91
N ALA A 11 -6.03 -2.26 9.40
CA ALA A 11 -6.46 -3.65 9.61
C ALA A 11 -7.58 -3.79 10.66
N THR A 12 -7.79 -2.80 11.54
CA THR A 12 -8.89 -2.83 12.53
C THR A 12 -10.25 -2.45 11.95
N HIS A 13 -10.31 -1.90 10.74
CA HIS A 13 -11.58 -1.52 10.13
C HIS A 13 -12.39 -2.75 9.68
N VAL A 14 -13.68 -2.76 10.01
CA VAL A 14 -14.62 -3.87 9.76
C VAL A 14 -14.67 -4.37 8.30
N ASN A 15 -14.33 -3.51 7.34
CA ASN A 15 -14.36 -3.84 5.92
C ASN A 15 -12.96 -4.06 5.31
N ILE A 16 -11.94 -4.26 6.14
CA ILE A 16 -10.58 -4.58 5.73
C ILE A 16 -10.26 -5.97 6.31
N ASP A 17 -10.27 -6.99 5.47
CA ASP A 17 -9.96 -8.37 5.85
C ASP A 17 -8.46 -8.69 5.77
N ALA A 18 -7.72 -7.92 4.97
CA ALA A 18 -6.28 -7.98 4.87
C ALA A 18 -5.72 -6.59 4.57
N CYS A 19 -4.58 -6.25 5.17
CA CYS A 19 -3.90 -4.99 4.98
C CYS A 19 -2.40 -5.24 4.96
N GLU A 20 -1.72 -4.74 3.92
CA GLU A 20 -0.27 -4.86 3.77
C GLU A 20 0.30 -3.50 3.39
N VAL A 21 1.44 -3.15 3.98
CA VAL A 21 2.19 -1.95 3.63
C VAL A 21 3.53 -2.37 3.03
N ILE A 22 3.75 -1.98 1.77
CA ILE A 22 4.95 -2.34 1.02
C ILE A 22 5.73 -1.08 0.73
N LEU A 23 6.88 -0.91 1.40
CA LEU A 23 7.77 0.22 1.14
C LEU A 23 8.50 0.02 -0.19
N VAL A 24 8.69 1.12 -0.92
CA VAL A 24 9.56 1.14 -2.09
C VAL A 24 11.00 1.19 -1.61
N ASP A 25 11.81 0.24 -2.06
CA ASP A 25 13.23 0.15 -1.73
C ASP A 25 13.99 1.41 -2.18
N ARG A 26 14.87 1.91 -1.30
CA ARG A 26 15.75 3.06 -1.54
C ARG A 26 17.09 2.81 -0.87
N ALA A 27 18.16 3.34 -1.47
CA ALA A 27 19.55 3.04 -1.08
C ALA A 27 19.92 3.37 0.38
N ASP A 28 19.11 4.19 1.05
CA ASP A 28 19.28 4.73 2.39
C ASP A 28 18.17 4.31 3.36
N LEU A 29 17.34 3.34 2.97
CA LEU A 29 16.21 2.89 3.77
C LEU A 29 16.63 1.78 4.75
N GLU A 30 16.75 2.12 6.03
CA GLU A 30 16.90 1.14 7.10
C GLU A 30 15.54 0.87 7.75
N VAL A 31 15.01 -0.34 7.54
CA VAL A 31 13.71 -0.73 8.11
C VAL A 31 13.81 -1.99 8.93
N ALA A 32 12.91 -2.12 9.91
CA ALA A 32 12.80 -3.34 10.69
C ALA A 32 12.49 -4.55 9.79
N PRO A 33 13.00 -5.76 10.11
CA PRO A 33 12.76 -6.97 9.31
C PRO A 33 11.28 -7.35 9.14
N SER A 34 10.40 -6.84 9.99
CA SER A 34 8.94 -7.00 9.92
C SER A 34 8.32 -6.21 8.77
N ILE A 35 8.99 -5.17 8.27
CA ILE A 35 8.47 -4.30 7.21
C ILE A 35 8.77 -4.92 5.85
N ARG A 36 7.75 -5.01 5.01
CA ARG A 36 7.90 -5.48 3.65
C ARG A 36 8.47 -4.36 2.78
N VAL A 37 9.55 -4.67 2.07
CA VAL A 37 10.21 -3.79 1.11
C VAL A 37 10.29 -4.49 -0.25
N GLN A 38 10.03 -3.75 -1.33
CA GLN A 38 10.21 -4.23 -2.70
C GLN A 38 10.79 -3.12 -3.58
N SER A 39 11.54 -3.51 -4.62
CA SER A 39 12.08 -2.54 -5.57
C SER A 39 10.96 -1.85 -6.36
N LEU A 40 11.21 -0.61 -6.76
CA LEU A 40 10.28 0.16 -7.58
C LEU A 40 9.94 -0.56 -8.90
N ASP A 41 10.93 -1.20 -9.53
CA ASP A 41 10.74 -1.90 -10.79
C ASP A 41 9.82 -3.11 -10.64
N SER A 42 9.99 -3.91 -9.59
CA SER A 42 9.11 -5.05 -9.30
C SER A 42 7.68 -4.57 -9.05
N LEU A 43 7.50 -3.52 -8.26
CA LEU A 43 6.16 -3.01 -7.97
C LEU A 43 5.49 -2.40 -9.21
N LYS A 44 6.23 -1.72 -10.08
CA LYS A 44 5.70 -1.20 -11.34
C LYS A 44 5.34 -2.30 -12.32
N GLN A 45 6.12 -3.37 -12.38
CA GLN A 45 5.84 -4.52 -13.23
C GLN A 45 4.50 -5.16 -12.86
N ASP A 46 4.25 -5.31 -11.55
CA ASP A 46 3.07 -6.02 -11.07
C ASP A 46 1.85 -5.12 -10.89
N PHE A 47 2.04 -3.82 -10.63
CA PHE A 47 0.97 -2.87 -10.24
C PHE A 47 1.10 -1.51 -10.93
N GLU A 48 1.39 -1.49 -12.24
CA GLU A 48 1.69 -0.29 -13.03
C GLU A 48 0.73 0.88 -12.79
N ASP A 49 -0.57 0.61 -12.78
CA ASP A 49 -1.62 1.63 -12.68
C ASP A 49 -1.50 2.49 -11.41
N VAL A 50 -1.09 1.90 -10.29
CA VAL A 50 -0.89 2.60 -9.01
C VAL A 50 0.19 3.67 -9.16
N PHE A 51 1.29 3.33 -9.82
CA PHE A 51 2.45 4.21 -10.01
C PHE A 51 2.23 5.23 -11.12
N ARG A 52 1.49 4.84 -12.17
CA ARG A 52 1.16 5.70 -13.31
C ARG A 52 0.15 6.78 -12.92
N PHE A 53 -0.94 6.40 -12.27
CA PHE A 53 -2.03 7.33 -11.95
C PHE A 53 -1.86 8.04 -10.62
N LYS A 54 -1.01 7.52 -9.73
CA LYS A 54 -0.72 8.14 -8.41
C LYS A 54 -1.99 8.39 -7.59
N ARG A 55 -2.95 7.49 -7.71
CA ARG A 55 -4.21 7.45 -6.98
C ARG A 55 -4.57 6.01 -6.67
N THR A 56 -5.48 5.82 -5.73
CA THR A 56 -5.97 4.51 -5.36
C THR A 56 -6.62 3.82 -6.55
N HIS A 57 -6.25 2.56 -6.76
CA HIS A 57 -6.79 1.71 -7.80
C HIS A 57 -7.64 0.60 -7.16
N CYS A 58 -8.93 0.59 -7.49
CA CYS A 58 -9.85 -0.47 -7.14
C CYS A 58 -10.13 -1.32 -8.38
N GLY A 59 -10.09 -2.63 -8.25
CA GLY A 59 -10.24 -3.51 -9.40
C GLY A 59 -9.85 -4.94 -9.08
N ALA A 60 -10.09 -5.82 -10.05
CA ALA A 60 -9.70 -7.22 -9.94
C ALA A 60 -8.19 -7.35 -10.20
N LEU A 61 -7.48 -7.90 -9.22
CA LEU A 61 -6.16 -8.48 -9.41
C LEU A 61 -6.34 -9.97 -9.69
N ASP A 62 -5.40 -10.58 -10.39
CA ASP A 62 -5.40 -12.03 -10.55
C ASP A 62 -4.99 -12.74 -9.24
N GLU A 63 -5.21 -14.06 -9.19
CA GLU A 63 -4.93 -14.85 -7.98
C GLU A 63 -3.44 -14.82 -7.59
N GLU A 64 -2.52 -14.68 -8.55
CA GLU A 64 -1.09 -14.63 -8.31
C GLU A 64 -0.69 -13.31 -7.65
N GLN A 65 -1.18 -12.19 -8.17
CA GLN A 65 -1.01 -10.86 -7.60
C GLN A 65 -1.61 -10.78 -6.18
N ILE A 66 -2.80 -11.32 -5.96
CA ILE A 66 -3.44 -11.35 -4.64
C ILE A 66 -2.62 -12.20 -3.65
N ALA A 67 -2.14 -13.37 -4.08
CA ALA A 67 -1.29 -14.24 -3.26
C ALA A 67 0.05 -13.56 -2.94
N GLN A 68 0.64 -12.84 -3.90
CA GLN A 68 1.84 -12.05 -3.70
C GLN A 68 1.62 -10.92 -2.68
N LEU A 69 0.46 -10.25 -2.70
CA LEU A 69 0.15 -9.19 -1.74
C LEU A 69 -0.09 -9.76 -0.35
N PHE A 70 -1.04 -10.68 -0.18
CA PHE A 70 -1.56 -11.06 1.14
C PHE A 70 -1.08 -12.42 1.66
N LYS A 71 -0.10 -13.05 1.01
CA LYS A 71 0.52 -14.34 1.40
C LYS A 71 -0.56 -15.37 1.80
N SER A 72 -0.60 -15.75 3.08
CA SER A 72 -1.52 -16.75 3.64
C SER A 72 -3.00 -16.38 3.54
N SER A 73 -3.33 -15.09 3.51
CA SER A 73 -4.71 -14.60 3.46
C SER A 73 -5.25 -14.48 2.03
N GLY A 74 -4.35 -14.49 1.03
CA GLY A 74 -4.67 -14.19 -0.37
C GLY A 74 -5.80 -15.03 -0.96
N LYS A 75 -5.89 -16.32 -0.62
CA LYS A 75 -6.94 -17.23 -1.12
C LYS A 75 -8.36 -16.82 -0.75
N SER A 76 -8.53 -16.03 0.31
CA SER A 76 -9.85 -15.58 0.79
C SER A 76 -10.24 -14.21 0.26
N ILE A 77 -9.30 -13.43 -0.29
CA ILE A 77 -9.53 -12.07 -0.75
C ILE A 77 -10.18 -12.10 -2.14
N ARG A 78 -11.23 -11.29 -2.31
CA ARG A 78 -12.09 -11.26 -3.50
C ARG A 78 -12.20 -9.88 -4.13
N SER A 79 -11.77 -8.83 -3.43
CA SER A 79 -11.62 -7.49 -4.00
C SER A 79 -10.49 -6.76 -3.30
N THR A 80 -9.86 -5.83 -4.02
CA THR A 80 -8.66 -5.12 -3.55
C THR A 80 -8.70 -3.64 -3.89
N ALA A 81 -8.14 -2.83 -2.99
CA ALA A 81 -7.78 -1.45 -3.26
C ALA A 81 -6.28 -1.27 -3.04
N LEU A 82 -5.58 -0.76 -4.05
CA LEU A 82 -4.16 -0.43 -3.99
C LEU A 82 -4.01 1.07 -3.90
N CYS A 83 -3.65 1.56 -2.72
CA CYS A 83 -3.49 2.98 -2.45
C CYS A 83 -2.00 3.35 -2.40
N PRO A 84 -1.52 4.25 -3.27
CA PRO A 84 -0.14 4.70 -3.21
C PRO A 84 0.05 5.65 -2.03
N VAL A 85 1.14 5.45 -1.28
CA VAL A 85 1.62 6.39 -0.25
C VAL A 85 2.53 7.39 -0.94
N ILE A 86 2.10 8.65 -1.04
CA ILE A 86 2.74 9.64 -1.92
C ILE A 86 3.11 10.90 -1.15
N ASN A 87 4.35 11.35 -1.34
CA ASN A 87 4.75 12.71 -1.01
C ASN A 87 5.60 13.32 -2.13
N ASN A 88 5.48 14.63 -2.37
CA ASN A 88 6.27 15.35 -3.39
C ASN A 88 6.26 14.68 -4.78
N SER A 89 5.13 14.07 -5.16
CA SER A 89 4.97 13.28 -6.40
C SER A 89 5.77 11.97 -6.47
N GLU A 90 6.44 11.55 -5.40
CA GLU A 90 7.09 10.24 -5.29
C GLU A 90 6.20 9.25 -4.57
N VAL A 91 6.12 8.01 -5.10
CA VAL A 91 5.46 6.90 -4.41
C VAL A 91 6.49 6.29 -3.47
N LEU A 92 6.25 6.44 -2.17
CA LEU A 92 7.16 5.97 -1.11
C LEU A 92 6.83 4.55 -0.66
N ALA A 93 5.55 4.19 -0.76
CA ALA A 93 5.03 2.88 -0.40
C ALA A 93 3.71 2.62 -1.13
N MET A 94 3.21 1.39 -1.02
CA MET A 94 1.88 1.01 -1.45
C MET A 94 1.14 0.34 -0.28
N LEU A 95 -0.06 0.83 0.00
CA LEU A 95 -1.03 0.19 0.88
C LEU A 95 -1.90 -0.75 0.03
N ALA A 96 -1.90 -2.03 0.35
CA ALA A 96 -2.80 -3.00 -0.25
C ALA A 96 -3.89 -3.38 0.75
N LEU A 97 -5.14 -3.15 0.39
CA LEU A 97 -6.31 -3.49 1.18
C LEU A 97 -7.08 -4.61 0.48
N GLY A 98 -7.47 -5.64 1.23
CA GLY A 98 -8.23 -6.78 0.75
C GLY A 98 -9.54 -6.95 1.51
N ASN A 99 -10.59 -7.35 0.79
CA ASN A 99 -11.89 -7.73 1.37
C ASN A 99 -12.31 -9.12 0.83
N LYS A 100 -12.94 -9.94 1.69
CA LYS A 100 -13.45 -11.27 1.32
C LYS A 100 -14.73 -11.24 0.50
N THR A 101 -15.42 -10.09 0.46
CA THR A 101 -16.60 -9.85 -0.36
C THR A 101 -16.17 -9.44 -1.76
N GLU A 102 -16.71 -10.12 -2.76
CA GLU A 102 -16.54 -9.74 -4.16
C GLU A 102 -17.06 -8.32 -4.40
N ASN A 103 -16.37 -7.57 -5.27
CA ASN A 103 -16.77 -6.21 -5.66
C ASN A 103 -16.94 -5.20 -4.51
N TYR A 104 -16.44 -5.47 -3.30
CA TYR A 104 -16.43 -4.45 -2.23
C TYR A 104 -15.56 -3.26 -2.63
N PHE A 105 -14.29 -3.52 -2.96
CA PHE A 105 -13.40 -2.55 -3.61
C PHE A 105 -13.61 -2.56 -5.13
N ASN A 106 -14.74 -2.02 -5.60
CA ASN A 106 -15.04 -1.89 -7.03
C ASN A 106 -14.63 -0.51 -7.58
N ILE A 107 -14.62 -0.39 -8.91
CA ILE A 107 -14.21 0.83 -9.64
C ILE A 107 -15.08 2.07 -9.35
N ASN A 108 -16.28 1.91 -8.79
CA ASN A 108 -17.19 3.00 -8.45
C ASN A 108 -17.04 3.44 -6.98
N LEU A 109 -16.21 2.75 -6.19
CA LEU A 109 -15.94 3.15 -4.82
C LEU A 109 -15.24 4.51 -4.81
N ASP A 110 -15.73 5.45 -4.00
CA ASP A 110 -15.02 6.70 -3.78
C ASP A 110 -13.73 6.43 -2.99
N THR A 111 -12.59 6.74 -3.60
CA THR A 111 -11.27 6.53 -3.02
C THR A 111 -10.66 7.78 -2.43
N LEU A 112 -11.34 8.93 -2.45
CA LEU A 112 -10.76 10.21 -2.00
C LEU A 112 -10.24 10.13 -0.56
N PHE A 113 -10.93 9.38 0.30
CA PHE A 113 -10.49 9.13 1.68
C PHE A 113 -9.20 8.30 1.73
N LEU A 114 -9.09 7.25 0.92
CA LEU A 114 -7.87 6.44 0.84
C LEU A 114 -6.71 7.25 0.25
N ASP A 115 -6.97 8.05 -0.78
CA ASP A 115 -5.98 8.96 -1.38
C ASP A 115 -5.47 9.96 -0.33
N PHE A 116 -6.38 10.53 0.48
CA PHE A 116 -6.00 11.41 1.58
C PHE A 116 -5.13 10.70 2.62
N ILE A 117 -5.47 9.46 3.02
CA ILE A 117 -4.62 8.64 3.90
C ILE A 117 -3.24 8.43 3.28
N GLY A 118 -3.18 8.07 2.00
CA GLY A 118 -1.92 7.87 1.27
C GLY A 118 -1.02 9.12 1.31
N HIS A 119 -1.61 10.31 1.19
CA HIS A 119 -0.89 11.58 1.32
C HIS A 119 -0.44 11.88 2.75
N VAL A 120 -1.29 11.67 3.75
CA VAL A 120 -0.94 11.94 5.15
C VAL A 120 0.17 10.99 5.62
N VAL A 121 0.02 9.70 5.35
CA VAL A 121 1.06 8.70 5.66
C VAL A 121 2.34 9.01 4.90
N GLY A 122 2.24 9.44 3.63
CA GLY A 122 3.38 9.82 2.81
C GLY A 122 4.15 11.01 3.38
N ALA A 123 3.46 12.06 3.81
CA ALA A 123 4.10 13.22 4.43
C ALA A 123 4.82 12.88 5.74
N VAL A 124 4.24 12.00 6.56
CA VAL A 124 4.87 11.55 7.82
C VAL A 124 6.08 10.64 7.54
N LEU A 125 5.94 9.72 6.59
CA LEU A 125 7.01 8.81 6.21
C LEU A 125 8.20 9.57 5.62
N ASP A 126 7.96 10.50 4.69
CA ASP A 126 9.01 11.33 4.08
C ASP A 126 9.78 12.13 5.13
N LYS A 127 9.07 12.70 6.11
CA LYS A 127 9.70 13.44 7.20
C LYS A 127 10.65 12.56 8.03
N GLN A 128 10.27 11.32 8.33
CA GLN A 128 11.14 10.38 9.05
C GLN A 128 12.39 10.05 8.23
N LEU A 129 12.21 9.77 6.94
CA LEU A 129 13.32 9.46 6.03
C LEU A 129 14.27 10.63 5.80
N LEU A 130 13.80 11.87 5.97
CA LEU A 130 14.66 13.07 5.96
C LEU A 130 15.39 13.28 7.29
N LEU A 131 14.80 12.89 8.43
CA LEU A 131 15.42 13.02 9.75
C LEU A 131 16.59 12.04 9.93
N GLU A 132 16.50 10.84 9.35
CA GLU A 132 17.61 9.86 9.35
C GLU A 132 18.82 10.33 8.51
N LYS A 133 18.65 11.33 7.64
CA LYS A 133 19.73 11.90 6.80
C LYS A 133 20.46 13.09 7.44
N ALA A 134 19.99 13.59 8.59
CA ALA A 134 20.64 14.70 9.27
C ALA A 134 21.86 14.19 10.07
N PRO A 135 23.06 14.78 9.88
CA PRO A 135 24.28 14.38 10.59
C PRO A 135 24.26 14.71 12.09
#